data_AF-A0A950PUN8-F1
#
_entry.id   AF-A0A950PUN8-F1
#
_cell.length_a   1.000
_cell.length_b   1.000
_cell.length_c   1.000
_cell.angle_alpha   90.00
_cell.angle_beta   90.00
_cell.angle_gamma   90.00
#
_symmetry.space_group_name_H-M   'P 1'
#
loop_
_entity.id
_entity.type
_entity.pdbx_description
1 polymer ?
#
loop_
_entity_poly.entity_id
_entity_poly.type
_entity_poly.pdbx_seq_one_letter_code
_entity_poly.pdbx_strand_id
1 'polypeptide(L)'
;MAPRVLAVWMFFAMAPLRGIAAAGGCSQETLAVQNTPVTIVYCVVGMPHRDGPAEVVVPFTARFSARGASAMRAGSLHFLADEGVSRVLSTVDLGALNLAGTLHLTLAYSRGLIRVEGALLTPGAITIK
;
A
#
# COMPACT_ATOMS: atom_id res chain seq x y z
N MET A 1 -18.27 -68.70 16.19
CA MET A 1 -18.55 -67.39 16.83
C MET A 1 -17.22 -66.77 17.22
N ALA A 2 -16.78 -65.73 16.54
CA ALA A 2 -15.59 -64.93 16.88
C ALA A 2 -15.94 -63.45 16.60
N PRO A 3 -15.75 -62.51 17.54
CA PRO A 3 -16.16 -61.12 17.35
C PRO A 3 -15.09 -60.33 16.58
N ARG A 4 -15.54 -59.55 15.59
CA ARG A 4 -14.71 -58.58 14.85
C ARG A 4 -14.62 -57.29 15.67
N VAL A 5 -13.40 -56.91 16.04
CA VAL A 5 -13.09 -55.62 16.68
C VAL A 5 -12.90 -54.57 15.58
N LEU A 6 -13.73 -53.52 15.59
CA LEU A 6 -13.61 -52.36 14.70
C LEU A 6 -12.84 -51.26 15.42
N ALA A 7 -11.60 -51.02 14.98
CA ALA A 7 -10.77 -49.91 15.45
C ALA A 7 -11.16 -48.62 14.70
N VAL A 8 -11.75 -47.67 15.41
CA VAL A 8 -12.08 -46.33 14.89
C VAL A 8 -10.86 -45.43 15.07
N TRP A 9 -10.24 -45.04 13.97
CA TRP A 9 -9.18 -44.03 13.94
C TRP A 9 -9.81 -42.64 13.76
N MET A 10 -9.78 -41.82 14.82
CA MET A 10 -10.10 -40.40 14.72
C MET A 10 -8.90 -39.65 14.16
N PHE A 11 -9.01 -39.16 12.92
CA PHE A 11 -8.07 -38.19 12.37
C PHE A 11 -8.41 -36.80 12.93
N PHE A 12 -7.60 -36.32 13.87
CA PHE A 12 -7.59 -34.94 14.31
C PHE A 12 -6.96 -34.08 13.21
N ALA A 13 -7.78 -33.40 12.41
CA ALA A 13 -7.32 -32.42 11.44
C ALA A 13 -6.90 -31.14 12.18
N MET A 14 -5.60 -30.98 12.43
CA MET A 14 -5.02 -29.77 12.98
C MET A 14 -4.93 -28.72 11.85
N ALA A 15 -5.90 -27.82 11.78
CA ALA A 15 -5.88 -26.71 10.84
C ALA A 15 -4.82 -25.67 11.26
N PRO A 16 -3.96 -25.18 10.35
CA PRO A 16 -3.03 -24.12 10.68
C PRO A 16 -3.81 -22.81 10.88
N LEU A 17 -3.72 -22.25 12.08
CA LEU A 17 -4.12 -20.88 12.38
C LEU A 17 -3.20 -19.94 11.59
N ARG A 18 -3.64 -19.53 10.40
CA ARG A 18 -3.09 -18.35 9.72
C ARG A 18 -3.41 -17.16 10.60
N GLY A 19 -2.39 -16.63 11.26
CA GLY A 19 -2.47 -15.38 12.02
C GLY A 19 -3.11 -14.31 11.14
N ILE A 20 -4.25 -13.80 11.59
CA ILE A 20 -4.90 -12.64 11.01
C ILE A 20 -4.05 -11.45 11.46
N ALA A 21 -2.97 -11.18 10.74
CA ALA A 21 -2.44 -9.83 10.70
C ALA A 21 -3.61 -8.99 10.18
N ALA A 22 -4.07 -8.00 10.95
CA ALA A 22 -5.05 -7.04 10.48
C ALA A 22 -4.54 -6.49 9.15
N ALA A 23 -5.13 -6.94 8.05
CA ALA A 23 -4.67 -6.59 6.72
C ALA A 23 -5.00 -5.12 6.54
N GLY A 24 -4.02 -4.25 6.77
CA GLY A 24 -4.15 -2.86 6.39
C GLY A 24 -4.49 -2.79 4.91
N GLY A 25 -5.40 -1.90 4.55
CA GLY A 25 -5.94 -1.87 3.21
C GLY A 25 -4.87 -1.44 2.19
N CYS A 26 -4.94 -2.03 1.00
CA CYS A 26 -4.17 -1.59 -0.15
C CYS A 26 -5.05 -0.81 -1.12
N SER A 27 -4.52 0.25 -1.69
CA SER A 27 -5.06 0.92 -2.86
C SER A 27 -4.14 0.67 -4.05
N GLN A 28 -4.74 0.70 -5.25
CA GLN A 28 -4.01 0.62 -6.50
C GLN A 28 -4.53 1.70 -7.44
N GLU A 29 -3.60 2.35 -8.14
CA GLU A 29 -3.89 3.35 -9.14
C GLU A 29 -2.92 3.25 -10.31
N THR A 30 -3.37 3.58 -11.52
CA THR A 30 -2.52 3.63 -12.71
C THR A 30 -2.51 5.06 -13.26
N LEU A 31 -1.32 5.64 -13.37
CA LEU A 31 -1.08 6.98 -13.91
C LEU A 31 -0.42 6.88 -15.28
N ALA A 32 -0.75 7.78 -16.19
CA ALA A 32 -0.08 7.88 -17.49
C ALA A 32 1.09 8.88 -17.39
N VAL A 33 2.32 8.38 -17.28
CA VAL A 33 3.53 9.20 -17.19
C VAL A 33 4.29 9.12 -18.51
N GLN A 34 4.37 10.22 -19.26
CA GLN A 34 5.03 10.25 -20.59
C GLN A 34 4.54 9.11 -21.51
N ASN A 35 3.22 8.96 -21.63
CA ASN A 35 2.57 7.86 -22.37
C ASN A 35 2.94 6.44 -21.90
N THR A 36 3.49 6.30 -20.70
CA THR A 36 3.78 5.01 -20.08
C THR A 36 2.84 4.79 -18.89
N PRO A 37 2.08 3.68 -18.85
CA PRO A 37 1.28 3.36 -17.68
C PRO A 37 2.20 2.99 -16.52
N VAL A 38 2.10 3.74 -15.43
CA VAL A 38 2.78 3.50 -14.16
C VAL A 38 1.72 3.05 -13.15
N THR A 39 1.80 1.80 -12.70
CA THR A 39 0.91 1.29 -11.66
C THR A 39 1.55 1.47 -10.29
N ILE A 40 0.80 2.10 -9.40
CA ILE A 40 1.18 2.44 -8.03
C ILE A 40 0.26 1.68 -7.09
N VAL A 41 0.85 0.95 -6.15
CA VAL A 41 0.12 0.24 -5.10
C VAL A 41 0.61 0.78 -3.76
N TYR A 42 -0.29 1.29 -2.92
CA TYR A 42 0.02 1.66 -1.54
C TYR A 42 -0.70 0.71 -0.59
N CYS A 43 0.01 0.16 0.38
CA CYS A 43 -0.55 -0.71 1.41
C CYS A 43 -0.20 -0.16 2.79
N VAL A 44 -1.19 -0.10 3.67
CA VAL A 44 -0.95 0.14 5.10
C VAL A 44 -0.46 -1.18 5.72
N VAL A 45 0.71 -1.20 6.34
CA VAL A 45 1.36 -2.46 6.81
C VAL A 45 1.45 -2.58 8.33
N GLY A 46 0.83 -1.67 9.06
CA GLY A 46 0.77 -1.69 10.52
C GLY A 46 -0.42 -0.88 11.02
N MET A 47 -0.52 -0.72 12.34
CA MET A 47 -1.58 0.10 12.93
C MET A 47 -1.20 1.58 12.82
N PRO A 48 -2.04 2.40 12.16
CA PRO A 48 -1.93 3.85 12.26
C PRO A 48 -2.02 4.27 13.73
N HIS A 49 -1.19 5.23 14.13
CA HIS A 49 -1.22 5.78 15.48
C HIS A 49 -1.21 7.30 15.40
N ARG A 50 -1.69 7.96 16.47
CA ARG A 50 -1.59 9.41 16.59
C ARG A 50 -0.25 9.78 17.19
N ASP A 51 0.33 10.86 16.68
CA ASP A 51 1.47 11.54 17.30
C ASP A 51 0.99 12.92 17.74
N GLY A 52 0.64 13.07 19.02
CA GLY A 52 -0.02 14.27 19.52
C GLY A 52 -1.47 14.45 19.00
N PRO A 53 -2.04 15.67 19.13
CA PRO A 53 -3.45 15.90 18.87
C PRO A 53 -3.82 16.01 17.38
N ALA A 54 -2.88 16.43 16.54
CA ALA A 54 -3.14 16.87 15.16
C ALA A 54 -2.44 16.04 14.09
N GLU A 55 -1.79 14.92 14.44
CA GLU A 55 -1.03 14.11 13.49
C GLU A 55 -1.35 12.62 13.62
N VAL A 56 -1.44 11.95 12.47
CA VAL A 56 -1.60 10.52 12.33
C VAL A 56 -0.41 9.97 11.53
N VAL A 57 0.31 9.03 12.13
CA VAL A 57 1.43 8.34 11.52
C VAL A 57 0.95 7.00 10.96
N VAL A 58 1.12 6.81 9.65
CA VAL A 58 0.64 5.64 8.91
C VAL A 58 1.83 4.87 8.35
N PRO A 59 2.16 3.69 8.89
CA PRO A 59 3.18 2.82 8.32
C PRO A 59 2.69 2.23 6.99
N PHE A 60 3.51 2.32 5.95
CA PHE A 60 3.14 1.92 4.59
C PHE A 60 4.23 1.14 3.86
N THR A 61 3.79 0.40 2.85
CA THR A 61 4.62 -0.02 1.72
C THR A 61 4.01 0.51 0.44
N ALA A 62 4.86 0.83 -0.54
CA ALA A 62 4.46 1.27 -1.86
C ALA A 62 5.21 0.48 -2.93
N ARG A 63 4.52 0.07 -3.99
CA ARG A 63 5.12 -0.51 -5.19
C ARG A 63 4.79 0.35 -6.38
N PHE A 64 5.81 0.70 -7.15
CA PHE A 64 5.70 1.42 -8.41
C PHE A 64 6.16 0.48 -9.51
N SER A 65 5.41 0.38 -10.61
CA SER A 65 5.73 -0.54 -11.70
C SER A 65 5.41 0.06 -13.05
N ALA A 66 6.31 -0.14 -14.01
CA ALA A 66 6.16 0.30 -15.39
C ALA A 66 7.02 -0.57 -16.31
N ARG A 67 6.49 -1.00 -17.46
CA ARG A 67 7.22 -1.70 -18.54
C ARG A 67 8.22 -2.78 -18.02
N GLY A 68 7.76 -3.66 -17.13
CA GLY A 68 8.58 -4.76 -16.59
C GLY A 68 9.59 -4.36 -15.49
N ALA A 69 9.74 -3.08 -15.19
CA ALA A 69 10.49 -2.59 -14.03
C ALA A 69 9.55 -2.39 -12.83
N SER A 70 10.07 -2.59 -11.63
CA SER A 70 9.36 -2.36 -10.38
C SER A 70 10.29 -1.82 -9.31
N ALA A 71 9.82 -0.84 -8.56
CA ALA A 71 10.48 -0.30 -7.37
C ALA A 71 9.56 -0.44 -6.17
N MET A 72 10.13 -0.73 -5.00
CA MET A 72 9.39 -0.82 -3.75
C MET A 72 9.93 0.21 -2.75
N ARG A 73 9.04 0.77 -1.95
CA ARG A 73 9.35 1.66 -0.84
C ARG A 73 8.57 1.26 0.40
N ALA A 74 9.12 1.56 1.56
CA ALA A 74 8.46 1.38 2.84
C ALA A 74 8.82 2.55 3.75
N GLY A 75 7.97 2.84 4.72
CA GLY A 75 8.21 3.89 5.69
C GLY A 75 6.95 4.28 6.44
N SER A 76 6.94 5.52 6.94
CA SER A 76 5.79 6.12 7.59
C SER A 76 5.40 7.40 6.87
N LEU A 77 4.11 7.60 6.67
CA LEU A 77 3.55 8.88 6.22
C LEU A 77 2.94 9.60 7.42
N HIS A 78 3.13 10.91 7.44
CA HIS A 78 2.73 11.81 8.51
C HIS A 78 1.59 12.69 7.99
N PHE A 79 0.41 12.51 8.57
CA PHE A 79 -0.85 13.04 8.08
C PHE A 79 -1.48 13.98 9.10
N LEU A 80 -1.82 15.21 8.73
CA LEU A 80 -2.48 16.15 9.64
C LEU A 80 -3.97 15.79 9.83
N ALA A 81 -4.44 15.69 11.08
CA ALA A 81 -5.68 15.03 11.46
C ALA A 81 -6.98 15.85 11.27
N ASP A 82 -6.91 17.13 10.88
CA ASP A 82 -8.01 18.08 11.16
C ASP A 82 -9.05 18.35 10.04
N GLU A 83 -9.05 17.67 8.89
CA GLU A 83 -10.00 18.00 7.81
C GLU A 83 -10.69 16.81 7.11
N GLY A 84 -10.75 15.63 7.73
CA GLY A 84 -11.43 14.45 7.14
C GLY A 84 -10.72 13.82 5.93
N VAL A 85 -9.75 14.51 5.34
CA VAL A 85 -8.76 14.00 4.37
C VAL A 85 -7.40 14.58 4.72
N SER A 86 -6.55 13.79 5.37
CA SER A 86 -5.19 14.21 5.68
C SER A 86 -4.31 14.07 4.43
N ARG A 87 -3.54 15.10 4.07
CA ARG A 87 -2.71 15.13 2.85
C ARG A 87 -1.22 15.16 3.16
N VAL A 88 -0.42 14.46 2.36
CA VAL A 88 1.05 14.50 2.41
C VAL A 88 1.64 14.49 1.00
N LEU A 89 2.80 15.13 0.84
CA LEU A 89 3.58 15.11 -0.41
C LEU A 89 4.60 13.98 -0.36
N SER A 90 4.58 13.12 -1.37
CA SER A 90 5.57 12.05 -1.56
C SER A 90 6.29 12.25 -2.89
N THR A 91 7.61 12.11 -2.89
CA THR A 91 8.43 12.33 -4.10
C THR A 91 9.08 11.04 -4.52
N VAL A 92 8.92 10.64 -5.78
CA VAL A 92 9.44 9.39 -6.34
C VAL A 92 10.30 9.69 -7.56
N ASP A 93 11.59 9.34 -7.47
CA ASP A 93 12.47 9.32 -8.63
C ASP A 93 12.05 8.15 -9.55
N LEU A 94 11.79 8.46 -10.82
CA LEU A 94 11.30 7.49 -11.80
C LEU A 94 12.42 6.71 -12.49
N GLY A 95 13.69 7.03 -12.22
CA GLY A 95 14.85 6.35 -12.79
C GLY A 95 14.84 4.84 -12.52
N ALA A 96 14.37 4.41 -11.35
CA ALA A 96 14.20 3.00 -11.00
C ALA A 96 13.15 2.26 -11.86
N LEU A 97 12.33 2.99 -12.61
CA LEU A 97 11.33 2.47 -13.54
C LEU A 97 11.74 2.65 -15.01
N ASN A 98 13.00 3.04 -15.28
CA ASN A 98 13.50 3.41 -16.60
C ASN A 98 12.70 4.57 -17.24
N LEU A 99 12.20 5.48 -16.42
CA LEU A 99 11.50 6.69 -16.85
C LEU A 99 12.28 7.92 -16.38
N ALA A 100 12.20 9.01 -17.13
CA ALA A 100 12.87 10.26 -16.78
C ALA A 100 12.02 11.09 -15.81
N GLY A 101 12.69 11.79 -14.90
CA GLY A 101 12.07 12.77 -14.03
C GLY A 101 11.61 12.22 -12.68
N THR A 102 10.84 13.05 -11.99
CA THR A 102 10.41 12.84 -10.61
C THR A 102 8.91 13.05 -10.52
N LEU A 103 8.22 12.09 -9.91
CA LEU A 103 6.79 12.14 -9.66
C LEU A 103 6.54 12.63 -8.24
N HIS A 104 5.90 13.80 -8.11
CA HIS A 104 5.40 14.34 -6.85
C HIS A 104 3.94 13.95 -6.70
N LEU A 105 3.62 13.25 -5.62
CA LEU A 105 2.30 12.71 -5.32
C LEU A 105 1.72 13.43 -4.12
N THR A 106 0.47 13.86 -4.23
CA THR A 106 -0.36 14.25 -3.09
C THR A 106 -1.15 13.03 -2.66
N LEU A 107 -0.86 12.53 -1.47
CA LEU A 107 -1.50 11.34 -0.92
C LEU A 107 -2.53 11.74 0.12
N ALA A 108 -3.69 11.08 0.13
CA ALA A 108 -4.71 11.19 1.16
C ALA A 108 -4.77 9.93 2.00
N TYR A 109 -4.95 10.08 3.32
CA TYR A 109 -5.31 8.95 4.19
C TYR A 109 -6.76 9.06 4.64
N SER A 110 -7.58 8.06 4.27
CA SER A 110 -8.98 7.98 4.69
C SER A 110 -9.46 6.53 4.71
N ARG A 111 -10.36 6.20 5.65
CA ARG A 111 -10.98 4.86 5.77
C ARG A 111 -9.97 3.69 5.75
N GLY A 112 -8.79 3.88 6.34
CA GLY A 112 -7.76 2.84 6.39
C GLY A 112 -6.93 2.68 5.11
N LEU A 113 -7.09 3.56 4.12
CA LEU A 113 -6.43 3.51 2.83
C LEU A 113 -5.64 4.78 2.55
N ILE A 114 -4.48 4.62 1.92
CA ILE A 114 -3.72 5.72 1.32
C ILE A 114 -4.17 5.82 -0.14
N ARG A 115 -4.56 6.99 -0.63
CA ARG A 115 -4.98 7.21 -2.03
C ARG A 115 -4.14 8.30 -2.67
N VAL A 116 -3.91 8.22 -3.98
CA VAL A 116 -3.29 9.31 -4.74
C VAL A 116 -4.39 10.29 -5.13
N GLU A 117 -4.34 11.50 -4.61
CA GLU A 117 -5.29 12.57 -4.95
C GLU A 117 -4.77 13.48 -6.05
N GLY A 118 -3.44 13.69 -6.09
CA GLY A 118 -2.78 14.50 -7.12
C GLY A 118 -1.42 13.92 -7.51
N ALA A 119 -1.00 14.20 -8.73
CA ALA A 119 0.28 13.76 -9.26
C ALA A 119 0.85 14.80 -10.23
N LEU A 120 2.11 15.18 -10.01
CA LEU A 120 2.82 16.16 -10.82
C LEU A 120 4.19 15.63 -11.20
N LEU A 121 4.52 15.68 -12.48
CA LEU A 121 5.79 15.25 -13.03
C LEU A 121 6.75 16.44 -13.20
N THR A 122 7.97 16.31 -12.69
CA THR A 122 9.08 17.24 -12.93
C THR A 122 10.23 16.55 -13.66
N PRO A 123 11.05 17.29 -14.44
CA PRO A 123 10.91 18.71 -14.81
C PRO A 123 9.70 18.97 -15.73
N GLY A 124 9.24 20.23 -15.78
CA GLY A 124 8.12 20.67 -16.63
C GLY A 124 6.78 20.87 -15.91
N ALA A 125 6.69 20.52 -14.63
CA ALA A 125 5.50 20.69 -13.79
C ALA A 125 4.20 20.22 -14.45
N ILE A 126 4.26 19.04 -15.06
CA ILE A 126 3.14 18.47 -15.83
C ILE A 126 2.19 17.81 -14.85
N THR A 127 0.98 18.34 -14.73
CA THR A 127 -0.09 17.70 -13.95
C THR A 127 -0.51 16.41 -14.64
N ILE A 128 -0.36 15.30 -13.92
CA ILE A 128 -0.81 13.97 -14.33
C ILE A 128 -2.19 13.67 -13.76
N LYS A 129 -2.46 14.16 -12.54
CA LYS A 129 -3.74 14.07 -11.84
C LYS A 129 -3.91 15.27 -10.91
#